data_AF-A0A7S3XCE9-F1
#
_entry.id   AF-A0A7S3XCE9-F1
#
_cell.length_a   1.000
_cell.length_b   1.000
_cell.length_c   1.000
_cell.angle_alpha   90.00
_cell.angle_beta   90.00
_cell.angle_gamma   90.00
#
_symmetry.space_group_name_H-M   'P 1'
#
loop_
_entity.id
_entity.type
_entity.pdbx_description
1 polymer ?
#
loop_
_entity_poly.entity_id
_entity_poly.type
_entity_poly.pdbx_seq_one_letter_code
_entity_poly.pdbx_strand_id
1 'polypeptide(L)'
;RSAAVQRSAAAPSKEKSKGKEAKEEEAARMEGELLDLFNLEQPDIYEMRSLLTKLAKLSKRPNQTITGDWIIFWASKEFAVDKVFGTGMTGGDAWWMQMQEYLLRIGSRKEGRPVEAYECVRRVGPFPNQSNRMQGTYEITGTNGLQLNFTEIQTDDEKEIDGCKEKTVNVDVIYSSKKILAMQYEGADG
;
A
#
# COMPACT_ATOMS: atom_id res chain seq x y z
N ARG A 1 -4.17 -65.77 -4.59
CA ARG A 1 -4.35 -64.96 -3.36
C ARG A 1 -3.14 -64.04 -3.31
N SER A 2 -3.19 -62.72 -3.51
CA SER A 2 -4.19 -61.73 -3.07
C SER A 2 -4.19 -60.52 -4.01
N ALA A 3 -5.36 -59.91 -4.17
CA ALA A 3 -5.56 -58.61 -4.82
C ALA A 3 -5.30 -57.47 -3.82
N ALA A 4 -4.75 -56.36 -4.30
CA ALA A 4 -4.74 -55.05 -3.61
C ALA A 4 -4.77 -53.94 -4.67
N VAL A 5 -5.98 -53.60 -5.16
CA VAL A 5 -6.70 -52.32 -4.89
C VAL A 5 -5.89 -51.08 -5.28
N GLN A 6 -6.05 -50.67 -6.55
CA GLN A 6 -5.80 -49.30 -7.01
C GLN A 6 -6.76 -48.34 -6.29
N ARG A 7 -6.22 -47.41 -5.49
CA ARG A 7 -6.97 -46.23 -5.03
C ARG A 7 -6.85 -45.15 -6.08
N SER A 8 -7.87 -45.02 -6.91
CA SER A 8 -8.05 -43.85 -7.79
C SER A 8 -8.25 -42.61 -6.93
N ALA A 9 -7.31 -41.66 -7.02
CA ALA A 9 -7.48 -40.32 -6.47
C ALA A 9 -8.53 -39.58 -7.32
N ALA A 10 -9.72 -39.38 -6.76
CA ALA A 10 -10.77 -38.57 -7.38
C ALA A 10 -10.32 -37.11 -7.48
N ALA A 11 -10.42 -36.54 -8.68
CA ALA A 11 -10.01 -35.18 -9.01
C ALA A 11 -10.96 -34.13 -8.37
N PRO A 12 -10.47 -33.18 -7.56
CA PRO A 12 -11.25 -32.06 -7.09
C PRO A 12 -10.87 -30.78 -7.87
N SER A 13 -11.17 -30.69 -9.17
CA SER A 13 -10.59 -29.60 -9.99
C SER A 13 -11.57 -28.63 -10.68
N LYS A 14 -12.80 -29.03 -11.04
CA LYS A 14 -13.67 -28.17 -11.88
C LYS A 14 -14.58 -27.18 -11.13
N GLU A 15 -14.97 -27.50 -9.90
CA GLU A 15 -15.90 -26.65 -9.14
C GLU A 15 -15.18 -25.55 -8.36
N LYS A 16 -13.97 -25.85 -7.85
CA LYS A 16 -13.08 -24.88 -7.21
C LYS A 16 -12.52 -23.85 -8.19
N SER A 17 -12.34 -24.18 -9.46
CA SER A 17 -11.83 -23.24 -10.46
C SER A 17 -12.88 -22.18 -10.82
N LYS A 18 -14.13 -22.57 -11.03
CA LYS A 18 -15.23 -21.63 -11.35
C LYS A 18 -15.49 -20.62 -10.23
N GLY A 19 -15.47 -21.06 -8.97
CA GLY A 19 -15.68 -20.17 -7.83
C GLY A 19 -14.51 -19.21 -7.58
N LYS A 20 -13.31 -19.52 -8.07
CA LYS A 20 -12.15 -18.63 -8.01
C LYS A 20 -12.24 -17.57 -9.12
N GLU A 21 -12.56 -18.00 -10.34
CA GLU A 21 -12.74 -17.13 -11.50
C GLU A 21 -13.83 -16.08 -11.28
N ALA A 22 -14.98 -16.48 -10.74
CA ALA A 22 -16.06 -15.55 -10.40
C ALA A 22 -15.65 -14.49 -9.37
N LYS A 23 -14.82 -14.84 -8.39
CA LYS A 23 -14.31 -13.89 -7.39
C LYS A 23 -13.28 -12.92 -7.97
N GLU A 24 -12.45 -13.40 -8.88
CA GLU A 24 -11.47 -12.56 -9.58
C GLU A 24 -12.18 -11.56 -10.51
N GLU A 25 -13.23 -11.99 -11.20
CA GLU A 25 -14.07 -11.11 -12.02
C GLU A 25 -14.82 -10.07 -11.18
N GLU A 26 -15.41 -10.49 -10.05
CA GLU A 26 -16.08 -9.58 -9.11
C GLU A 26 -15.11 -8.55 -8.53
N ALA A 27 -13.90 -8.97 -8.15
CA ALA A 27 -12.85 -8.08 -7.67
C ALA A 27 -12.42 -7.09 -8.76
N ALA A 28 -12.17 -7.57 -9.99
CA ALA A 28 -11.77 -6.71 -11.11
C ALA A 28 -12.82 -5.64 -11.45
N ARG A 29 -14.11 -5.98 -11.38
CA ARG A 29 -15.20 -5.00 -11.55
C ARG A 29 -15.17 -3.93 -10.46
N MET A 30 -15.05 -4.34 -9.19
CA MET A 30 -14.98 -3.40 -8.05
C MET A 30 -13.71 -2.54 -8.07
N GLU A 31 -12.58 -3.07 -8.54
CA GLU A 31 -11.37 -2.29 -8.77
C GLU A 31 -11.58 -1.22 -9.83
N GLY A 32 -12.26 -1.55 -10.93
CA GLY A 32 -12.65 -0.58 -11.97
C GLY A 32 -13.51 0.54 -11.41
N GLU A 33 -14.58 0.19 -10.69
CA GLU A 33 -15.46 1.15 -10.02
C GLU A 33 -14.71 2.06 -9.04
N LEU A 34 -13.78 1.49 -8.27
CA LEU A 34 -12.97 2.26 -7.34
C LEU A 34 -12.04 3.25 -8.05
N LEU A 35 -11.41 2.83 -9.16
CA LEU A 35 -10.55 3.71 -9.98
C LEU A 35 -11.36 4.80 -10.68
N ASP A 36 -12.58 4.52 -11.11
CA ASP A 36 -13.46 5.52 -11.70
C ASP A 36 -13.87 6.59 -10.68
N LEU A 37 -14.20 6.19 -9.45
CA LEU A 37 -14.50 7.12 -8.35
C LEU A 37 -13.32 8.04 -8.02
N PHE A 38 -12.10 7.50 -8.08
CA PHE A 38 -10.86 8.25 -7.86
C PHE A 38 -10.60 9.33 -8.92
N ASN A 39 -11.12 9.16 -10.14
CA ASN A 39 -10.96 10.13 -11.23
C ASN A 39 -12.02 11.24 -11.22
N LEU A 40 -12.99 11.19 -10.29
CA LEU A 40 -13.98 12.24 -10.13
C LEU A 40 -13.37 13.48 -9.44
N GLU A 41 -13.86 14.67 -9.80
CA GLU A 41 -13.45 15.93 -9.17
C GLU A 41 -13.75 15.95 -7.66
N GLN A 42 -14.84 15.28 -7.25
CA GLN A 42 -15.21 15.06 -5.86
C GLN A 42 -15.52 13.57 -5.64
N PRO A 43 -14.53 12.77 -5.21
CA PRO A 43 -14.72 11.33 -4.98
C PRO A 43 -15.74 11.08 -3.85
N ASP A 44 -16.71 10.18 -4.07
CA ASP A 44 -17.63 9.75 -3.01
C ASP A 44 -16.92 8.82 -2.02
N ILE A 45 -16.49 9.41 -0.91
CA ILE A 45 -15.74 8.71 0.16
C ILE A 45 -16.55 7.54 0.75
N TYR A 46 -17.88 7.64 0.84
CA TYR A 46 -18.72 6.59 1.41
C TYR A 46 -18.80 5.39 0.45
N GLU A 47 -18.96 5.65 -0.84
CA GLU A 47 -18.96 4.61 -1.86
C GLU A 47 -17.60 3.91 -1.96
N MET A 48 -16.51 4.67 -1.94
CA MET A 48 -15.15 4.12 -1.92
C MET A 48 -14.90 3.22 -0.71
N ARG A 49 -15.29 3.65 0.51
CA ARG A 49 -15.19 2.83 1.72
C ARG A 49 -16.03 1.56 1.62
N SER A 50 -17.21 1.64 1.03
CA SER A 50 -18.09 0.47 0.79
C SER A 50 -17.43 -0.53 -0.15
N LEU A 51 -16.85 -0.08 -1.27
CA LEU A 51 -16.11 -0.93 -2.21
C LEU A 51 -14.88 -1.56 -1.57
N LEU A 52 -14.07 -0.78 -0.85
CA LEU A 52 -12.90 -1.30 -0.11
C LEU A 52 -13.28 -2.36 0.92
N THR A 53 -14.40 -2.17 1.64
CA THR A 53 -14.92 -3.16 2.60
C THR A 53 -15.33 -4.47 1.90
N LYS A 54 -15.94 -4.38 0.72
CA LYS A 54 -16.30 -5.57 -0.09
C LYS A 54 -15.06 -6.27 -0.61
N LEU A 55 -14.09 -5.53 -1.15
CA LEU A 55 -12.81 -6.05 -1.62
C LEU A 55 -12.02 -6.74 -0.50
N ALA A 56 -11.99 -6.16 0.71
CA ALA A 56 -11.35 -6.76 1.88
C ALA A 56 -11.95 -8.13 2.24
N LYS A 57 -13.27 -8.31 2.11
CA LYS A 57 -13.94 -9.60 2.37
C LYS A 57 -13.57 -10.68 1.36
N LEU A 58 -13.16 -10.30 0.15
CA LEU A 58 -12.70 -11.25 -0.87
C LEU A 58 -11.26 -11.71 -0.63
N SER A 59 -10.44 -10.89 0.02
CA SER A 59 -9.02 -11.17 0.25
C SER A 59 -8.76 -11.76 1.63
N LYS A 60 -8.43 -13.06 1.68
CA LYS A 60 -8.10 -13.75 2.95
C LYS A 60 -6.72 -13.42 3.51
N ARG A 61 -5.78 -13.05 2.65
CA ARG A 61 -4.38 -12.75 2.99
C ARG A 61 -3.89 -11.59 2.11
N PRO A 62 -4.40 -10.38 2.35
CA PRO A 62 -4.17 -9.22 1.50
C PRO A 62 -2.70 -8.75 1.51
N ASN A 63 -1.87 -9.15 2.47
CA ASN A 63 -0.46 -8.76 2.53
C ASN A 63 0.50 -9.61 1.67
N GLN A 64 0.00 -10.57 0.88
CA GLN A 64 0.84 -11.48 0.07
C GLN A 64 1.26 -10.89 -1.28
N THR A 65 0.48 -9.96 -1.83
CA THR A 65 0.64 -9.40 -3.18
C THR A 65 0.92 -7.89 -3.13
N ILE A 66 1.80 -7.48 -2.23
CA ILE A 66 2.13 -6.07 -1.98
C ILE A 66 3.36 -5.58 -2.76
N THR A 67 4.15 -6.49 -3.34
CA THR A 67 5.32 -6.14 -4.11
C THR A 67 4.92 -5.37 -5.37
N GLY A 68 5.55 -4.22 -5.58
CA GLY A 68 5.24 -3.34 -6.70
C GLY A 68 5.75 -1.92 -6.48
N ASP A 69 5.53 -1.10 -7.51
CA ASP A 69 5.75 0.35 -7.49
C ASP A 69 4.38 1.01 -7.37
N TRP A 70 4.19 1.77 -6.29
CA TRP A 70 2.91 2.35 -5.90
C TRP A 70 3.00 3.85 -5.83
N ILE A 71 1.94 4.52 -6.26
CA ILE A 71 1.73 5.95 -6.08
C ILE A 71 0.58 6.10 -5.10
N ILE A 72 0.78 6.86 -4.03
CA ILE A 72 -0.32 7.14 -3.10
C ILE A 72 -1.25 8.15 -3.76
N PHE A 73 -2.37 7.63 -4.28
CA PHE A 73 -3.35 8.41 -5.00
C PHE A 73 -4.36 9.13 -4.09
N TRP A 74 -4.64 8.56 -2.91
CA TRP A 74 -5.63 9.11 -1.98
C TRP A 74 -5.34 8.73 -0.53
N ALA A 75 -5.71 9.63 0.38
CA ALA A 75 -5.74 9.37 1.82
C ALA A 75 -7.00 9.96 2.45
N SER A 76 -7.52 9.30 3.48
CA SER A 76 -8.80 9.67 4.10
C SER A 76 -8.77 10.93 4.97
N LYS A 77 -7.58 11.37 5.39
CA LYS A 77 -7.36 12.59 6.18
C LYS A 77 -6.27 13.42 5.51
N GLU A 78 -6.40 14.73 5.54
CA GLU A 78 -5.35 15.65 5.10
C GLU A 78 -4.06 15.41 5.90
N PHE A 79 -2.90 15.58 5.27
CA PHE A 79 -1.57 15.31 5.85
C PHE A 79 -1.33 13.87 6.35
N ALA A 80 -2.27 12.94 6.17
CA ALA A 80 -2.11 11.58 6.66
C ALA A 80 -0.91 10.88 6.04
N VAL A 81 -0.65 11.13 4.76
CA VAL A 81 0.50 10.54 4.06
C VAL A 81 1.81 11.04 4.65
N ASP A 82 1.96 12.34 4.87
CA ASP A 82 3.18 12.89 5.49
C ASP A 82 3.34 12.40 6.94
N LYS A 83 2.28 12.47 7.75
CA LYS A 83 2.28 12.00 9.14
C LYS A 83 2.65 10.52 9.25
N VAL A 84 2.02 9.66 8.44
CA VAL A 84 2.16 8.20 8.54
C VAL A 84 3.40 7.70 7.79
N PHE A 85 3.60 8.13 6.55
CA PHE A 85 4.64 7.61 5.66
C PHE A 85 5.79 8.59 5.42
N GLY A 86 5.50 9.88 5.25
CA GLY A 86 6.46 10.94 4.93
C GLY A 86 7.43 11.29 6.05
N THR A 87 8.16 12.38 5.86
CA THR A 87 9.18 12.80 6.83
C THR A 87 8.61 13.63 7.98
N GLY A 88 7.35 14.04 7.88
CA GLY A 88 6.68 14.95 8.81
C GLY A 88 6.99 16.42 8.50
N MET A 89 7.72 16.71 7.42
CA MET A 89 8.19 18.05 7.10
C MET A 89 7.04 19.01 6.75
N THR A 90 5.88 18.52 6.30
CA THR A 90 4.75 19.36 5.89
C THR A 90 3.74 19.58 7.01
N GLY A 91 3.96 19.00 8.19
CA GLY A 91 3.14 19.22 9.38
C GLY A 91 3.46 20.50 10.15
N GLY A 92 2.52 20.96 10.98
CA GLY A 92 2.73 22.04 11.95
C GLY A 92 2.92 23.43 11.33
N ASP A 93 4.04 24.09 11.67
CA ASP A 93 4.37 25.48 11.29
C ASP A 93 4.93 25.62 9.86
N ALA A 94 5.06 24.51 9.13
CA ALA A 94 5.59 24.46 7.77
C ALA A 94 4.56 24.85 6.70
N TRP A 95 3.80 25.93 6.91
CA TRP A 95 2.78 26.43 5.97
C TRP A 95 3.31 26.73 4.56
N TRP A 96 4.62 26.88 4.42
CA TRP A 96 5.33 27.12 3.16
C TRP A 96 5.77 25.82 2.47
N MET A 97 5.43 24.64 2.99
CA MET A 97 5.73 23.35 2.36
C MET A 97 4.45 22.54 2.13
N GLN A 98 4.37 21.89 0.97
CA GLN A 98 3.24 21.06 0.59
C GLN A 98 3.71 19.78 -0.09
N MET A 99 3.31 18.63 0.44
CA MET A 99 3.58 17.34 -0.20
C MET A 99 2.79 17.27 -1.51
N GLN A 100 3.48 17.01 -2.62
CA GLN A 100 2.89 16.89 -3.94
C GLN A 100 2.63 15.43 -4.30
N GLU A 101 3.60 14.57 -4.02
CA GLU A 101 3.57 13.18 -4.43
C GLU A 101 4.32 12.32 -3.42
N TYR A 102 3.82 11.10 -3.23
CA TYR A 102 4.49 10.06 -2.46
C TYR A 102 4.52 8.77 -3.26
N LEU A 103 5.73 8.32 -3.57
CA LEU A 103 6.00 7.06 -4.26
C LEU A 103 6.46 6.03 -3.24
N LEU A 104 5.92 4.82 -3.34
CA LEU A 104 6.30 3.69 -2.49
C LEU A 104 6.63 2.49 -3.37
N ARG A 105 7.86 2.00 -3.29
CA ARG A 105 8.27 0.71 -3.84
C ARG A 105 8.40 -0.30 -2.72
N ILE A 106 7.66 -1.40 -2.84
CA ILE A 106 7.86 -2.57 -1.99
C ILE A 106 8.57 -3.63 -2.85
N GLY A 107 9.87 -3.80 -2.62
CA GLY A 107 10.68 -4.80 -3.32
C GLY A 107 10.26 -6.23 -3.01
N SER A 108 10.61 -7.16 -3.89
CA SER A 108 10.47 -8.60 -3.61
C SER A 108 11.63 -9.06 -2.74
N ARG A 109 11.33 -9.69 -1.60
CA ARG A 109 12.37 -10.36 -0.78
C ARG A 109 13.23 -11.34 -1.58
N LYS A 110 12.65 -12.01 -2.59
CA LYS A 110 13.39 -12.96 -3.44
C LYS A 110 14.41 -12.26 -4.35
N GLU A 111 14.17 -11.00 -4.69
CA GLU A 111 15.02 -10.20 -5.57
C GLU A 111 16.03 -9.36 -4.77
N GLY A 112 16.02 -9.45 -3.44
CA GLY A 112 16.88 -8.65 -2.56
C GLY A 112 16.62 -7.15 -2.67
N ARG A 113 15.45 -6.75 -3.22
CA ARG A 113 15.11 -5.33 -3.40
C ARG A 113 14.58 -4.74 -2.09
N PRO A 114 15.11 -3.59 -1.63
CA PRO A 114 14.63 -2.93 -0.42
C PRO A 114 13.23 -2.34 -0.61
N VAL A 115 12.64 -1.87 0.48
CA VAL A 115 11.56 -0.89 0.39
C VAL A 115 12.18 0.47 0.16
N GLU A 116 11.63 1.21 -0.79
CA GLU A 116 12.05 2.57 -1.10
C GLU A 116 10.80 3.44 -1.10
N ALA A 117 10.92 4.67 -0.62
CA ALA A 117 9.89 5.67 -0.80
C ALA A 117 10.52 7.00 -1.19
N TYR A 118 9.78 7.74 -2.00
CA TYR A 118 10.14 9.09 -2.41
C TYR A 118 9.01 10.03 -2.04
N GLU A 119 9.35 11.04 -1.26
CA GLU A 119 8.44 12.12 -0.90
C GLU A 119 8.87 13.38 -1.66
N CYS A 120 7.97 13.90 -2.49
CA CYS A 120 8.19 15.14 -3.23
C CYS A 120 7.47 16.29 -2.54
N VAL A 121 8.24 17.22 -1.99
CA VAL A 121 7.73 18.38 -1.26
C VAL A 121 7.96 19.65 -2.08
N ARG A 122 6.87 20.37 -2.35
CA ARG A 122 6.94 21.71 -2.93
C ARG A 122 7.15 22.75 -1.84
N ARG A 123 8.08 23.67 -2.08
CA ARG A 123 8.29 24.85 -1.26
C ARG A 123 7.57 26.04 -1.90
N VAL A 124 6.82 26.81 -1.13
CA VAL A 124 6.13 28.02 -1.58
C VAL A 124 7.17 29.09 -1.88
N GLY A 125 7.12 29.68 -3.09
CA GLY A 125 8.06 30.69 -3.56
C GLY A 125 8.96 30.22 -4.71
N PRO A 126 10.07 30.92 -5.02
CA PRO A 126 10.98 30.59 -6.12
C PRO A 126 11.99 29.49 -5.75
N PHE A 127 11.67 28.65 -4.78
CA PHE A 127 12.56 27.60 -4.31
C PHE A 127 12.30 26.31 -5.08
N PRO A 128 13.35 25.52 -5.41
CA PRO A 128 13.15 24.23 -6.03
C PRO A 128 12.34 23.30 -5.12
N ASN A 129 11.61 22.37 -5.73
CA ASN A 129 11.02 21.25 -5.01
C ASN A 129 12.14 20.44 -4.36
N GLN A 130 11.87 19.91 -3.17
CA GLN A 130 12.76 18.98 -2.49
C GLN A 130 12.22 17.57 -2.69
N SER A 131 13.10 16.63 -2.99
CA SER A 131 12.78 15.20 -2.95
C SER A 131 13.50 14.54 -1.79
N ASN A 132 12.77 13.75 -1.02
CA ASN A 132 13.31 12.97 0.09
C ASN A 132 13.23 11.50 -0.28
N ARG A 133 14.36 10.80 -0.18
CA ARG A 133 14.46 9.36 -0.37
C ARG A 133 14.51 8.67 0.99
N MET A 134 13.66 7.67 1.15
CA MET A 134 13.65 6.77 2.30
C MET A 134 13.90 5.35 1.82
N GLN A 135 14.86 4.65 2.42
CA GLN A 135 15.19 3.28 2.09
C GLN A 135 15.21 2.42 3.35
N GLY A 136 14.79 1.16 3.21
CA GLY A 136 14.66 0.26 4.33
C GLY A 136 14.16 -1.14 3.99
N THR A 137 13.54 -1.77 4.97
CA THR A 137 13.02 -3.14 4.87
C THR A 137 11.54 -3.20 5.21
N TYR A 138 10.90 -4.34 4.92
CA TYR A 138 9.53 -4.59 5.35
C TYR A 138 9.35 -5.97 5.97
N GLU A 139 8.39 -6.04 6.88
CA GLU A 139 7.95 -7.28 7.50
C GLU A 139 6.45 -7.45 7.38
N ILE A 140 6.04 -8.67 7.01
CA ILE A 140 4.64 -9.08 7.02
C ILE A 140 4.34 -9.65 8.39
N THR A 141 3.34 -9.08 9.08
CA THR A 141 2.93 -9.51 10.42
C THR A 141 1.50 -10.05 10.39
N GLY A 142 1.31 -11.29 10.85
CA GLY A 142 -0.01 -11.93 10.86
C GLY A 142 -0.67 -12.03 9.48
N THR A 143 -1.99 -11.79 9.44
CA THR A 143 -2.80 -11.97 8.22
C THR A 143 -2.88 -10.71 7.35
N ASN A 144 -2.81 -9.53 7.97
CA ASN A 144 -3.02 -8.25 7.30
C ASN A 144 -1.86 -7.27 7.52
N GLY A 145 -1.11 -7.41 8.60
CA GLY A 145 -0.12 -6.44 9.02
C GLY A 145 1.08 -6.35 8.08
N LEU A 146 1.55 -5.12 7.92
CA LEU A 146 2.73 -4.72 7.17
C LEU A 146 3.48 -3.67 7.98
N GLN A 147 4.72 -3.98 8.33
CA GLN A 147 5.65 -3.05 8.94
C GLN A 147 6.69 -2.63 7.90
N LEU A 148 6.88 -1.32 7.73
CA LEU A 148 7.95 -0.73 6.93
C LEU A 148 8.96 -0.08 7.87
N ASN A 149 10.24 -0.43 7.73
CA ASN A 149 11.31 0.06 8.57
C ASN A 149 12.31 0.80 7.68
N PHE A 150 12.21 2.13 7.63
CA PHE A 150 13.13 3.01 6.92
C PHE A 150 14.30 3.39 7.82
N THR A 151 15.51 3.06 7.39
CA THR A 151 16.76 3.29 8.15
C THR A 151 17.70 4.27 7.46
N GLU A 152 17.45 4.57 6.19
CA GLU A 152 18.22 5.51 5.39
C GLU A 152 17.26 6.58 4.86
N ILE A 153 17.24 7.75 5.50
CA ILE A 153 16.36 8.87 5.15
C ILE A 153 17.23 10.08 4.80
N GLN A 154 17.15 10.53 3.55
CA GLN A 154 18.01 11.58 3.01
C GLN A 154 17.25 12.46 2.01
N THR A 155 17.73 13.68 1.82
CA THR A 155 17.31 14.51 0.69
C THR A 155 17.94 14.02 -0.62
N ASP A 156 17.47 14.53 -1.75
CA ASP A 156 18.11 14.44 -3.07
C ASP A 156 19.59 14.85 -3.09
N ASP A 157 19.95 15.84 -2.27
CA ASP A 157 21.35 16.24 -2.04
C ASP A 157 22.17 15.31 -1.11
N GLU A 158 21.65 14.12 -0.76
CA GLU A 158 22.26 13.16 0.18
C GLU A 158 22.48 13.73 1.60
N LYS A 159 21.75 14.79 1.98
CA LYS A 159 21.81 15.38 3.32
C LYS A 159 20.85 14.65 4.24
N GLU A 160 21.22 14.52 5.51
CA GLU A 160 20.31 14.07 6.55
C GLU A 160 19.13 15.05 6.69
N ILE A 161 17.93 14.52 6.83
CA ILE A 161 16.73 15.30 7.13
C ILE A 161 16.69 15.55 8.63
N ASP A 162 16.65 16.82 9.02
CA ASP A 162 16.61 17.18 10.44
C ASP A 162 15.33 16.64 11.09
N GLY A 163 15.49 15.97 12.23
CA GLY A 163 14.38 15.36 12.98
C GLY A 163 13.86 14.00 12.49
N CYS A 164 14.35 13.43 11.38
CA CYS A 164 13.89 12.12 10.88
C CYS A 164 15.05 11.29 10.29
N LYS A 165 15.67 10.46 11.14
CA LYS A 165 16.79 9.56 10.75
C LYS A 165 16.33 8.14 10.42
N GLU A 166 15.32 7.69 11.14
CA GLU A 166 14.70 6.38 10.96
C GLU A 166 13.18 6.54 11.11
N LYS A 167 12.41 5.69 10.44
CA LYS A 167 10.97 5.71 10.52
C LYS A 167 10.41 4.29 10.43
N THR A 168 9.61 3.92 11.42
CA THR A 168 8.84 2.67 11.41
C THR A 168 7.38 3.00 11.16
N VAL A 169 6.80 2.37 10.14
CA VAL A 169 5.41 2.52 9.74
C VAL A 169 4.72 1.17 9.90
N ASN A 170 3.69 1.12 10.76
CA ASN A 170 2.88 -0.08 10.95
C ASN A 170 1.50 0.18 10.36
N VAL A 171 1.11 -0.61 9.36
CA VAL A 171 -0.20 -0.52 8.69
C VAL A 171 -0.80 -1.90 8.48
N ASP A 172 -2.11 -1.94 8.34
CA ASP A 172 -2.83 -3.13 7.90
C ASP A 172 -3.12 -3.03 6.41
N VAL A 173 -2.76 -4.06 5.66
CA VAL A 173 -3.17 -4.22 4.27
C VAL A 173 -4.59 -4.75 4.27
N ILE A 174 -5.55 -3.95 3.82
CA ILE A 174 -6.96 -4.36 3.76
C ILE A 174 -7.28 -5.08 2.44
N TYR A 175 -6.58 -4.71 1.37
CA TYR A 175 -6.71 -5.32 0.06
C TYR A 175 -5.42 -5.10 -0.74
N SER A 176 -5.02 -6.09 -1.52
CA SER A 176 -4.00 -5.91 -2.54
C SER A 176 -4.31 -6.71 -3.80
N SER A 177 -3.90 -6.15 -4.93
CA SER A 177 -3.87 -6.80 -6.23
C SER A 177 -2.65 -6.30 -7.00
N LYS A 178 -2.57 -6.59 -8.31
CA LYS A 178 -1.52 -6.02 -9.16
C LYS A 178 -1.72 -4.53 -9.47
N LYS A 179 -2.90 -3.98 -9.19
CA LYS A 179 -3.29 -2.61 -9.57
C LYS A 179 -3.55 -1.72 -8.37
N ILE A 180 -4.06 -2.29 -7.28
CA ILE A 180 -4.50 -1.54 -6.10
C ILE A 180 -3.82 -2.12 -4.88
N LEU A 181 -3.21 -1.24 -4.09
CA LEU A 181 -2.77 -1.52 -2.73
C LEU A 181 -3.55 -0.60 -1.80
N ALA A 182 -4.38 -1.19 -0.94
CA ALA A 182 -5.16 -0.45 0.05
C ALA A 182 -4.64 -0.78 1.45
N MET A 183 -4.29 0.27 2.19
CA MET A 183 -3.73 0.19 3.53
C MET A 183 -4.54 1.02 4.51
N GLN A 184 -4.60 0.55 5.75
CA GLN A 184 -5.23 1.20 6.87
C GLN A 184 -4.18 1.45 7.94
N TYR A 185 -4.23 2.65 8.53
CA TYR A 185 -3.42 3.02 9.69
C TYR A 185 -4.36 3.30 10.85
N GLU A 186 -4.20 2.59 11.96
CA GLU A 186 -4.86 2.89 13.23
C GLU A 186 -3.81 3.49 14.17
N GLY A 187 -3.77 4.82 14.24
CA GLY A 187 -2.92 5.54 15.19
C GLY A 187 -3.59 5.69 16.56
N ALA A 188 -2.84 6.17 17.54
CA ALA A 188 -3.36 6.48 18.89
C ALA A 188 -4.45 7.58 18.89
N ASP A 189 -4.62 8.31 17.78
CA ASP A 189 -5.65 9.33 17.59
C ASP A 189 -6.80 8.75 16.75
N GLY A 190 -7.63 7.88 17.36
CA GLY A 190 -8.79 7.20 16.75
C GLY A 190 -9.55 8.02 15.69
#